data_AF-A0AAD9JZ45-F1
#
_entry.id   AF-A0AAD9JZ45-F1
#
_cell.length_a   1.000
_cell.length_b   1.000
_cell.length_c   1.000
_cell.angle_alpha   90.00
_cell.angle_beta   90.00
_cell.angle_gamma   90.00
#
_symmetry.space_group_name_H-M   'P 1'
#
loop_
_entity.id
_entity.type
_entity.pdbx_description
1 polymer ?
#
loop_
_entity_poly.entity_id
_entity_poly.type
_entity_poly.pdbx_seq_one_letter_code
_entity_poly.pdbx_strand_id
1 'polypeptide(L)'
;MIPGSVDDYLDVANTYLFIKARINQANGSNVDAAAEVGPVNNLMHFLFSQVDVSLNGTLVTPSTNTYPYRAYIETLLKPKIVT
;
A
#
# COMPACT_ATOMS: atom_id res chain seq x y z
N MET A 1 18.37 -12.71 -1.87
CA MET A 1 18.62 -12.65 -3.33
C MET A 1 17.88 -13.82 -3.94
N ILE A 2 16.85 -13.57 -4.75
CA ILE A 2 16.22 -14.66 -5.52
C ILE A 2 17.19 -14.98 -6.67
N PRO A 3 17.64 -16.23 -6.86
CA PRO A 3 18.47 -16.60 -7.98
C PRO A 3 17.73 -16.28 -9.29
N GLY A 4 18.36 -15.55 -10.21
CA GLY A 4 17.75 -15.23 -11.50
C GLY A 4 17.59 -16.50 -12.34
N SER A 5 16.35 -16.96 -12.49
CA SER A 5 15.95 -17.86 -13.57
C SER A 5 15.86 -17.00 -14.84
N VAL A 6 16.53 -17.41 -15.91
CA VAL A 6 16.61 -16.64 -17.18
C VAL A 6 15.23 -16.56 -17.87
N ASP A 7 14.30 -17.45 -17.48
CA ASP A 7 12.99 -17.62 -18.10
C ASP A 7 11.85 -16.97 -17.30
N ASP A 8 12.09 -16.51 -16.06
CA ASP A 8 11.07 -15.93 -15.20
C ASP A 8 11.26 -14.41 -15.06
N TYR A 9 10.54 -13.64 -15.88
CA TYR A 9 10.47 -12.19 -15.77
C TYR A 9 9.34 -11.79 -14.81
N LEU A 10 9.67 -11.01 -13.78
CA LEU A 10 8.65 -10.36 -12.94
C LEU A 10 8.16 -9.08 -13.63
N ASP A 11 6.89 -9.05 -14.01
CA ASP A 11 6.25 -7.81 -14.44
C ASP A 11 5.95 -6.93 -13.22
N VAL A 12 6.85 -5.98 -12.96
CA VAL A 12 6.69 -4.99 -11.90
C VAL A 12 5.49 -4.07 -12.10
N ALA A 13 5.00 -3.90 -13.33
CA ALA A 13 3.80 -3.10 -13.59
C ALA A 13 2.51 -3.78 -13.10
N ASN A 14 2.51 -5.11 -13.05
CA ASN A 14 1.37 -5.94 -12.61
C ASN A 14 1.67 -6.70 -11.30
N THR A 15 2.53 -6.14 -10.46
CA THR A 15 2.82 -6.68 -9.11
C THR A 15 2.11 -5.84 -8.06
N TYR A 16 1.28 -6.49 -7.22
CA TYR A 16 0.50 -5.84 -6.18
C TYR A 16 0.92 -6.30 -4.78
N LEU A 17 0.90 -5.37 -3.82
CA LEU A 17 1.09 -5.70 -2.41
C LEU A 17 -0.23 -6.15 -1.77
N PHE A 18 -0.21 -7.31 -1.13
CA PHE A 18 -1.35 -7.80 -0.36
C PHE A 18 -1.14 -7.56 1.14
N ILE A 19 -2.14 -6.99 1.81
CA ILE A 19 -2.11 -6.74 3.26
C ILE A 19 -3.24 -7.52 3.94
N LYS A 20 -2.88 -8.29 4.97
CA LYS A 20 -3.83 -8.91 5.91
C LYS A 20 -3.70 -8.23 7.26
N ALA A 21 -4.72 -7.49 7.67
CA ALA A 21 -4.75 -6.76 8.94
C ALA A 21 -5.94 -7.18 9.82
N ARG A 22 -5.80 -6.99 11.13
CA ARG A 22 -6.87 -7.15 12.13
C ARG A 22 -6.99 -5.86 12.93
N ILE A 23 -8.21 -5.39 13.14
CA ILE A 23 -8.49 -4.24 14.01
C ILE A 23 -8.68 -4.77 15.43
N ASN A 24 -7.87 -4.28 16.37
CA ASN A 24 -7.96 -4.61 17.80
C ASN A 24 -8.08 -3.31 18.60
N GLN A 25 -8.53 -3.43 19.85
CA GLN A 25 -8.45 -2.33 20.81
C GLN A 25 -6.99 -2.05 21.21
N ALA A 26 -6.73 -0.86 21.78
CA ALA A 26 -5.38 -0.45 22.22
C ALA A 26 -4.77 -1.40 23.27
N ASN A 27 -5.62 -2.09 24.04
CA ASN A 27 -5.22 -3.10 25.02
C ASN A 27 -4.96 -4.50 24.40
N GLY A 28 -5.10 -4.65 23.08
CA GLY A 28 -4.92 -5.90 22.36
C GLY A 28 -6.16 -6.82 22.32
N SER A 29 -7.24 -6.46 23.02
CA SER A 29 -8.50 -7.21 23.02
C SER A 29 -9.27 -7.04 21.70
N ASN A 30 -10.19 -7.97 21.47
CA ASN A 30 -11.11 -7.88 20.33
C ASN A 30 -12.00 -6.63 20.45
N VAL A 31 -12.35 -6.07 19.30
CA VAL A 31 -13.36 -5.01 19.23
C VAL A 31 -14.72 -5.61 19.59
N ASP A 32 -15.50 -4.87 20.37
CA ASP A 32 -16.89 -5.23 20.69
C ASP A 32 -17.73 -5.30 19.41
N ALA A 33 -18.62 -6.28 19.31
CA ALA A 33 -19.51 -6.47 18.17
C ALA A 33 -20.46 -5.28 17.94
N ALA A 34 -20.76 -4.52 19.00
CA ALA A 34 -21.58 -3.31 18.91
C ALA A 34 -20.78 -2.05 18.52
N ALA A 35 -19.46 -2.11 18.48
CA ALA A 35 -18.65 -0.94 18.16
C ALA A 35 -18.60 -0.71 16.64
N GLU A 36 -19.00 0.49 16.22
CA GLU A 36 -18.92 0.91 14.83
C GLU A 36 -17.49 1.32 14.48
N VAL A 37 -16.64 0.32 14.17
CA VAL A 37 -15.29 0.55 13.68
C VAL A 37 -15.13 0.02 12.27
N GLY A 38 -14.41 0.77 11.44
CA GLY A 38 -14.11 0.39 10.08
C GLY A 38 -12.84 1.05 9.57
N PRO A 39 -12.26 0.54 8.50
CA PRO A 39 -11.12 1.20 7.86
C PRO A 39 -11.56 2.54 7.24
N VAL A 40 -10.65 3.50 7.22
CA VAL A 40 -10.83 4.73 6.44
C VAL A 40 -10.60 4.44 4.95
N ASN A 41 -11.18 5.28 4.08
CA ASN A 41 -10.91 5.24 2.64
C ASN A 41 -9.40 5.22 2.37
N ASN A 42 -8.96 4.43 1.38
CA ASN A 42 -7.54 4.29 1.05
C ASN A 42 -6.65 3.84 2.23
N LEU A 43 -7.15 2.95 3.09
CA LEU A 43 -6.44 2.43 4.28
C LEU A 43 -4.95 2.17 4.03
N MET A 44 -4.60 1.37 3.02
CA MET A 44 -3.21 0.99 2.74
C MET A 44 -2.30 2.20 2.50
N HIS A 45 -2.82 3.25 1.86
CA HIS A 45 -2.06 4.46 1.57
C HIS A 45 -1.88 5.37 2.80
N PHE A 46 -2.79 5.29 3.78
CA PHE A 46 -2.70 6.04 5.02
C PHE A 46 -1.89 5.34 6.12
N LEU A 47 -1.53 4.07 5.96
CA LEU A 47 -0.73 3.33 6.95
C LEU A 47 0.74 3.78 7.00
N PHE A 48 1.28 4.35 5.92
CA PHE A 48 2.71 4.65 5.79
C PHE A 48 2.94 6.12 5.43
N SER A 49 3.76 6.83 6.19
CA SER A 49 4.15 8.22 5.87
C SER A 49 5.08 8.31 4.67
N GLN A 50 5.89 7.26 4.44
CA GLN A 50 6.87 7.16 3.37
C GLN A 50 6.92 5.71 2.88
N VAL A 51 7.00 5.53 1.57
CA VAL A 51 7.16 4.23 0.91
C VAL A 51 8.31 4.33 -0.08
N ASP A 52 9.39 3.60 0.22
CA ASP A 52 10.57 3.52 -0.65
C ASP A 52 10.61 2.18 -1.37
N VAL A 53 10.73 2.22 -2.70
CA VAL A 53 10.89 1.04 -3.55
C VAL A 53 12.24 1.13 -4.25
N SER A 54 13.01 0.05 -4.19
CA SER A 54 14.28 -0.07 -4.90
C SER A 54 14.25 -1.26 -5.86
N LEU A 55 14.82 -1.07 -7.04
CA LEU A 55 15.01 -2.09 -8.06
C LEU A 55 16.51 -2.28 -8.27
N ASN A 56 16.99 -3.51 -8.06
CA ASN A 56 18.42 -3.85 -8.21
C ASN A 56 19.36 -2.88 -7.43
N GLY A 57 18.98 -2.52 -6.19
CA GLY A 57 19.74 -1.60 -5.35
C GLY A 57 19.61 -0.11 -5.73
N THR A 58 18.90 0.22 -6.80
CA THR A 58 18.62 1.61 -7.19
C THR A 58 17.26 2.03 -6.65
N LEU A 59 17.20 3.12 -5.89
CA LEU A 59 15.95 3.70 -5.43
C LEU A 59 15.16 4.25 -6.62
N VAL A 60 13.92 3.80 -6.82
CA VAL A 60 13.05 4.22 -7.93
C VAL A 60 11.93 5.17 -7.49
N THR A 61 11.78 5.37 -6.19
CA THR A 61 10.79 6.29 -5.60
C THR A 61 11.46 7.48 -4.94
N PRO A 62 10.89 8.70 -5.04
CA PRO A 62 11.34 9.81 -4.23
C PRO A 62 10.98 9.56 -2.76
N SER A 63 11.98 9.58 -1.88
CA SER A 63 11.82 9.42 -0.43
C SER A 63 11.24 10.70 0.20
N THR A 64 9.91 10.82 0.19
CA THR A 64 9.20 11.94 0.83
C THR A 64 8.19 11.44 1.85
N ASN A 65 8.08 12.16 2.98
CA ASN A 65 7.11 11.89 4.05
C ASN A 65 5.66 12.29 3.71
N THR A 66 5.35 12.47 2.43
CA THR A 66 4.07 12.99 1.92
C THR A 66 3.32 11.96 1.06
N TYR A 67 3.72 10.69 1.13
CA TYR A 67 3.11 9.60 0.37
C TYR A 67 1.58 9.53 0.51
N PRO A 68 0.99 9.66 1.72
CA PRO A 68 -0.47 9.56 1.86
C PRO A 68 -1.23 10.63 1.07
N TYR A 69 -0.70 11.86 1.03
CA TYR A 69 -1.32 12.96 0.29
C TYR A 69 -1.26 12.75 -1.22
N ARG A 70 -0.11 12.30 -1.71
CA ARG A 70 0.06 11.97 -3.12
C ARG A 70 -0.91 10.86 -3.54
N ALA A 71 -0.98 9.77 -2.78
CA ALA A 71 -1.88 8.65 -3.08
C ALA A 71 -3.35 9.07 -3.04
N TYR A 72 -3.74 9.93 -2.10
CA TYR A 72 -5.10 10.47 -2.02
C TYR A 72 -5.45 11.33 -3.25
N ILE A 73 -4.59 12.27 -3.61
CA ILE A 73 -4.78 13.14 -4.78
C ILE A 73 -4.82 12.31 -6.07
N GLU A 74 -3.89 11.37 -6.24
CA GLU A 74 -3.87 10.47 -7.39
C GLU A 74 -5.17 9.66 -7.47
N THR A 75 -5.68 9.14 -6.36
CA THR A 75 -6.94 8.38 -6.35
C THR A 75 -8.13 9.25 -6.74
N LEU A 76 -8.16 10.50 -6.28
CA LEU A 76 -9.27 11.44 -6.55
C LEU A 76 -9.24 12.00 -7.98
N LEU A 77 -8.04 12.33 -8.49
CA LEU A 77 -7.84 12.95 -9.80
C LEU A 77 -7.62 11.95 -10.94
N LYS A 78 -7.49 10.65 -10.65
CA LYS A 78 -7.42 9.63 -11.70
C LYS A 78 -8.68 9.74 -12.57
N PRO A 79 -8.55 9.98 -13.88
CA PRO A 79 -9.71 9.98 -14.76
C PRO A 79 -10.36 8.60 -14.67
N LYS A 80 -11.70 8.56 -14.54
CA LYS A 80 -12.43 7.30 -14.68
C LYS A 80 -12.18 6.80 -16.09
N ILE A 81 -11.34 5.78 -16.23
CA ILE A 81 -11.26 5.02 -17.47
C ILE A 81 -12.58 4.27 -17.55
N VAL A 82 -13.53 4.84 -18.29
CA VAL A 82 -14.74 4.16 -18.73
C VAL A 82 -14.28 2.94 -19.52
N THR A 83 -14.54 1.75 -18.99
CA THR A 83 -14.46 0.48 -19.72
C THR A 83 -15.87 -0.08 -19.79
#